data_AF-A0ABD6FNN6-F1
#
_entry.id   AF-A0ABD6FNN6-F1
#
_cell.length_a   1.000
_cell.length_b   1.000
_cell.length_c   1.000
_cell.angle_alpha   90.00
_cell.angle_beta   90.00
_cell.angle_gamma   90.00
#
_symmetry.space_group_name_H-M   'P 1'
#
loop_
_entity.id
_entity.type
_entity.pdbx_description
1 polymer ?
#
loop_
_entity_poly.entity_id
_entity_poly.type
_entity_poly.pdbx_seq_one_letter_code
_entity_poly.pdbx_strand_id
1 'polypeptide(L)' 'MAVLPDHLRPGLRVVFCGTAPGLVSAARGHYYAGPGNAFWSLLHEAGFTPVRLEPDADSSLPDLGIGLT' A
#
# COMPACT_ATOMS: atom_id res chain seq x y z
N MET A 1 3.84 18.76 3.47
CA MET A 1 3.02 17.57 3.18
C MET A 1 3.95 16.57 2.54
N ALA A 2 4.31 15.49 3.24
CA ALA A 2 5.20 14.48 2.66
C ALA A 2 4.40 13.68 1.62
N VAL A 3 4.85 13.72 0.38
CA VAL A 3 4.31 12.88 -0.70
C VAL A 3 5.02 11.52 -0.59
N LEU A 4 4.24 10.44 -0.55
CA LEU A 4 4.79 9.09 -0.60
C LEU A 4 5.21 8.77 -2.04
N PRO A 5 6.32 8.04 -2.25
CA PRO A 5 6.70 7.63 -3.60
C PRO A 5 5.68 6.66 -4.17
N ASP A 6 5.39 6.79 -5.46
CA ASP A 6 4.57 5.82 -6.17
C ASP A 6 5.27 4.46 -6.23
N HIS A 7 4.54 3.38 -5.96
CA HIS A 7 5.02 2.00 -6.13
C HIS A 7 4.48 1.44 -7.44
N LEU A 8 5.00 1.96 -8.55
CA LEU A 8 4.54 1.62 -9.90
C LEU A 8 5.65 0.98 -10.73
N ARG A 9 5.29 -0.04 -11.50
CA ARG A 9 6.15 -0.66 -12.52
C ARG A 9 5.31 -1.21 -13.69
N PRO A 10 5.90 -1.45 -14.86
CA PRO A 10 5.19 -2.15 -15.93
C PRO A 10 4.75 -3.55 -15.52
N GLY A 11 3.59 -4.01 -16.04
CA GLY A 11 3.11 -5.38 -15.83
C GLY A 11 2.38 -5.64 -14.51
N LEU A 12 1.97 -4.59 -13.79
CA LEU A 12 1.10 -4.73 -12.63
C LEU A 12 -0.28 -5.26 -13.03
N ARG A 13 -0.86 -6.12 -12.18
CA ARG A 13 -2.21 -6.67 -12.32
C ARG A 13 -3.27 -5.67 -11.88
N VAL A 14 -2.94 -4.85 -10.88
CA VAL A 14 -3.82 -3.86 -10.27
C VAL A 14 -3.01 -2.71 -9.67
N VAL A 15 -3.59 -1.52 -9.64
CA VAL A 15 -3.07 -0.36 -8.92
C VAL A 15 -4.17 0.16 -7.99
N PHE A 16 -3.85 0.29 -6.71
CA PHE A 16 -4.71 0.99 -5.76
C PHE A 16 -4.30 2.46 -5.71
N CYS A 17 -5.26 3.34 -5.97
CA CYS A 17 -5.08 4.79 -5.93
C CYS A 17 -5.84 5.34 -4.72
N GLY A 18 -5.09 5.90 -3.77
CA GLY A 18 -5.64 6.59 -2.59
C GLY A 18 -6.09 8.02 -2.92
N THR A 19 -6.68 8.70 -1.93
CA THR A 19 -7.03 10.13 -2.06
C THR A 19 -5.86 11.03 -1.71
N ALA A 20 -5.25 10.80 -0.54
CA ALA A 20 -4.02 11.43 -0.07
C ALA A 20 -3.44 10.64 1.12
N PRO A 21 -2.13 10.73 1.38
CA PRO A 21 -1.54 10.16 2.59
C PRO A 21 -2.14 10.83 3.84
N GLY A 22 -2.71 10.02 4.74
CA GLY A 22 -3.10 10.50 6.07
C GLY A 22 -1.88 10.92 6.90
N LEU A 23 -2.08 11.67 7.99
CA LEU A 23 -0.98 12.19 8.82
C LEU A 23 -0.01 11.10 9.29
N VAL A 24 -0.53 9.95 9.71
CA VAL A 24 0.30 8.82 10.18
C VAL A 24 1.06 8.18 9.02
N SER A 25 0.43 7.98 7.87
CA SER A 25 1.09 7.47 6.66
C SER A 25 2.20 8.40 6.20
N ALA A 26 1.93 9.71 6.15
CA ALA A 26 2.91 10.72 5.78
C ALA A 26 4.08 10.79 6.77
N ALA A 27 3.82 10.64 8.08
CA ALA A 27 4.85 10.64 9.11
C ALA A 27 5.71 9.36 9.11
N ARG A 28 5.09 8.20 8.83
CA ARG A 28 5.78 6.90 8.76
C ARG A 28 6.46 6.65 7.43
N GLY A 29 6.09 7.37 6.37
CA GLY A 29 6.59 7.11 5.02
C GLY A 29 5.97 5.87 4.36
N HIS A 30 4.82 5.39 4.84
CA HIS A 30 4.20 4.14 4.38
C HIS A 30 2.71 4.27 4.10
N TYR A 31 2.25 3.63 3.04
CA TYR A 31 0.85 3.65 2.61
C TYR A 31 -0.05 2.99 3.64
N TYR A 32 -1.19 3.63 3.90
CA TYR A 32 -2.25 3.10 4.77
C TYR A 32 -1.80 2.70 6.19
N ALA A 33 -0.71 3.28 6.69
CA ALA A 33 -0.14 3.00 8.02
C ALA A 33 -0.89 3.59 9.22
N GLY A 34 -2.05 4.25 9.00
CA GLY A 34 -2.85 4.86 10.05
C GLY A 34 -3.61 3.83 10.91
N PRO A 35 -3.81 4.09 12.21
CA PRO A 35 -4.58 3.21 13.07
C PRO A 35 -6.03 3.10 12.56
N GLY A 36 -6.54 1.87 12.49
CA GLY A 36 -7.88 1.58 11.99
C GLY A 36 -7.99 1.54 10.46
N ASN A 37 -6.92 1.79 9.71
CA ASN A 37 -6.95 1.55 8.27
C ASN A 37 -6.95 0.04 7.99
N ALA A 38 -8.00 -0.44 7.32
CA ALA A 38 -8.19 -1.87 7.05
C ALA A 38 -7.52 -2.38 5.77
N PHE A 39 -6.84 -1.51 5.00
CA PHE A 39 -6.30 -1.84 3.68
C PHE A 39 -5.49 -3.14 3.68
N TRP A 40 -4.52 -3.27 4.59
CA TRP A 40 -3.62 -4.42 4.66
C TRP A 40 -4.33 -5.73 5.02
N SER A 41 -5.36 -5.67 5.88
CA SER A 41 -6.19 -6.84 6.21
C SER A 41 -7.03 -7.24 5.00
N LEU A 42 -7.73 -6.27 4.40
CA LEU A 42 -8.61 -6.50 3.26
C LEU A 42 -7.85 -6.97 2.01
N LEU A 43 -6.64 -6.47 1.78
CA LEU A 43 -5.79 -6.89 0.67
C LEU A 43 -5.48 -8.40 0.75
N HIS A 44 -5.17 -8.89 1.95
CA HIS A 44 -4.93 -10.31 2.18
C HIS A 44 -6.22 -11.13 2.14
N GLU A 45 -7.27 -10.69 2.82
CA GLU A 45 -8.57 -11.37 2.86
C GLU A 45 -9.20 -11.52 1.47
N ALA A 46 -9.01 -10.53 0.60
CA ALA A 46 -9.43 -10.57 -0.81
C ALA A 46 -8.51 -11.43 -1.71
N GLY A 47 -7.43 -12.00 -1.16
CA GLY A 47 -6.53 -12.92 -1.87
C GLY A 47 -5.52 -12.25 -2.79
N PHE A 48 -5.26 -10.94 -2.65
CA PHE A 48 -4.24 -10.26 -3.45
C PHE A 48 -2.82 -10.62 -2.99
N THR A 49 -2.63 -10.87 -1.69
CA THR A 49 -1.35 -11.25 -1.10
C THR A 49 -1.45 -12.60 -0.38
N PRO A 50 -0.39 -13.44 -0.43
CA PRO A 50 -0.40 -14.77 0.19
C PRO A 50 -0.42 -14.72 1.73
N VAL A 51 0.04 -13.61 2.30
CA VAL A 51 0.04 -13.31 3.74
C VAL A 51 -0.43 -11.88 3.94
N ARG A 52 -0.88 -11.56 5.16
CA ARG A 52 -1.08 -10.18 5.57
C ARG A 52 0.28 -9.49 5.70
N LEU A 53 0.51 -8.51 4.85
CA LEU A 53 1.66 -7.62 4.92
C LEU A 53 1.37 -6.46 5.87
N GLU A 54 2.42 -5.87 6.43
CA GLU A 54 2.34 -4.66 7.24
C GLU A 54 2.76 -3.44 6.39
N PRO A 55 2.40 -2.21 6.78
CA PRO A 55 2.66 -1.00 5.99
C PRO A 55 4.11 -0.85 5.53
N ASP A 56 5.07 -1.26 6.36
CA ASP A 56 6.50 -1.13 6.09
C ASP A 56 6.98 -2.03 4.92
N ALA A 57 6.12 -2.90 4.40
CA ALA A 57 6.38 -3.76 3.25
C ALA A 57 5.76 -3.23 1.93
N ASP A 58 5.19 -2.03 1.92
CA ASP A 58 4.52 -1.44 0.75
C ASP A 58 5.36 -1.38 -0.52
N SER A 59 6.66 -1.10 -0.39
CA SER A 59 7.60 -1.09 -1.50
C SER A 59 7.77 -2.44 -2.19
N SER A 60 7.38 -3.55 -1.55
CA SER A 60 7.46 -4.92 -2.10
C SER A 60 6.21 -5.37 -2.85
N LEU A 61 5.08 -4.66 -2.71
CA LEU A 61 3.83 -5.01 -3.41
C LEU A 61 3.96 -5.11 -4.94
N PRO A 62 4.80 -4.30 -5.61
CA PRO A 62 5.02 -4.46 -7.04
C PRO A 62 5.50 -5.87 -7.42
N ASP A 63 6.28 -6.54 -6.56
CA ASP A 63 6.73 -7.93 -6.76
C ASP A 63 5.57 -8.93 -6.81
N LEU A 64 4.46 -8.61 -6.16
CA LEU A 64 3.20 -9.35 -6.20
C LEU A 64 2.26 -8.87 -7.32
N GLY A 65 2.71 -7.95 -8.17
CA GLY A 65 1.94 -7.37 -9.27
C GLY A 65 0.91 -6.34 -8.81
N ILE A 66 1.10 -5.71 -7.66
CA ILE A 66 0.19 -4.72 -7.06
C ILE A 66 0.91 -3.37 -6.95
N GLY A 67 0.31 -2.28 -7.45
CA GLY A 67 0.84 -0.93 -7.32
C GLY A 67 0.08 -0.05 -6.32
N LEU A 68 0.75 1.01 -5.85
CA LEU A 68 0.21 2.02 -4.93
C LEU A 68 0.55 3.45 -5.41
N THR A 69 -0.42 4.36 -5.31
CA THR A 69 -0.30 5.81 -5.54
C THR A 69 -1.37 6.56 -4.74
#